data_AF-A0A2V7KB14-F1
#
_entry.id   AF-A0A2V7KB14-F1
#
_cell.length_a   1.000
_cell.length_b   1.000
_cell.length_c   1.000
_cell.angle_alpha   90.00
_cell.angle_beta   90.00
_cell.angle_gamma   90.00
#
_symmetry.space_group_name_H-M   'P 1'
#
loop_
_entity.id
_entity.type
_entity.pdbx_description
1 polymer ?
#
loop_
_entity_poly.entity_id
_entity_poly.type
_entity_poly.pdbx_seq_one_letter_code
_entity_poly.pdbx_strand_id
1 'polypeptide(L)'
;MPGFGPLARIRHAISPQISYQYAPGVRVSDAFAHAIDPGGLSNRSHSDPQQTISFGLSQNFEAKLKPPPGDTSSTQEPRKIRLLSINTSGIGYNFEQAKQAHHTGWQTGTLSNTFLSDLLPGFQLQITHDLWKGQVGTDSAKFSPFLQNLSASFTVTPATLQGLGRLLGLRPKPAPPPAPDTTSGAQPAGRSDDFRRYQGGTRSPYGPGGPGMGLGVGGVGGGRGFTLSVAFSSTRSRTDTTPQQLHVPGRQTTTMNLSFSPTRNWSATWYTSYDFATRQFADHSLTFQRNLRRWRAAFSFHKTATGSFSFTFNITLTDQPDIKFDYDQNTYVQ
;
A
#
# COMPACT_ATOMS: atom_id res chain seq x y z
N MET A 1 -22.98 -16.12 -13.94
CA MET A 1 -22.87 -17.47 -13.35
C MET A 1 -23.69 -17.55 -12.06
N PRO A 2 -24.20 -18.73 -11.65
CA PRO A 2 -24.76 -18.93 -10.31
C PRO A 2 -23.74 -18.51 -9.24
N GLY A 3 -24.21 -17.90 -8.15
CA GLY A 3 -23.31 -17.47 -7.07
C GLY A 3 -22.87 -18.64 -6.18
N PHE A 4 -21.66 -18.54 -5.63
CA PHE A 4 -21.08 -19.49 -4.67
C PHE A 4 -21.20 -18.94 -3.24
N GLY A 5 -21.60 -19.77 -2.28
CA GLY A 5 -21.73 -19.38 -0.87
C GLY A 5 -22.72 -18.22 -0.65
N PRO A 6 -22.31 -17.11 0.03
CA PRO A 6 -23.16 -15.95 0.25
C PRO A 6 -23.28 -15.04 -0.98
N LEU A 7 -22.58 -15.33 -2.08
CA LEU A 7 -22.74 -14.61 -3.33
C LEU A 7 -23.99 -15.10 -4.05
N ALA A 8 -24.85 -14.17 -4.48
CA ALA A 8 -26.03 -14.45 -5.27
C ALA A 8 -25.70 -14.54 -6.76
N ARG A 9 -24.80 -13.67 -7.23
CA ARG A 9 -24.39 -13.59 -8.64
C ARG A 9 -23.02 -12.93 -8.74
N ILE A 10 -22.18 -13.45 -9.64
CA ILE A 10 -20.94 -12.78 -10.07
C ILE A 10 -21.15 -12.26 -11.49
N ARG A 11 -20.69 -11.04 -11.73
CA ARG A 11 -20.67 -10.38 -13.04
C ARG A 11 -19.23 -10.00 -13.36
N HIS A 12 -18.86 -10.19 -14.61
CA HIS A 12 -17.60 -9.73 -15.18
C HIS A 12 -17.93 -8.73 -16.28
N ALA A 13 -17.34 -7.55 -16.21
CA ALA A 13 -17.42 -6.53 -17.23
C ALA A 13 -16.02 -6.31 -17.81
N ILE A 14 -15.93 -6.32 -19.13
CA ILE A 14 -14.71 -6.01 -19.87
C ILE A 14 -14.97 -4.71 -20.62
N SER A 15 -14.12 -3.72 -20.41
CA SER A 15 -14.19 -2.40 -21.04
C SER A 15 -12.87 -2.16 -21.78
N PRO A 16 -12.78 -2.47 -23.08
CA PRO A 16 -11.63 -2.09 -23.88
C PRO A 16 -11.61 -0.58 -24.06
N GLN A 17 -10.41 0.00 -24.08
CA GLN A 17 -10.19 1.42 -24.32
C GLN A 17 -9.32 1.53 -25.56
N ILE A 18 -9.91 2.03 -26.64
CA ILE A 18 -9.25 2.20 -27.93
C ILE A 18 -9.22 3.68 -28.23
N SER A 19 -8.04 4.22 -28.49
CA SER A 19 -7.89 5.60 -28.96
C SER A 19 -7.13 5.62 -30.27
N TYR A 20 -7.51 6.53 -31.15
CA TYR A 20 -6.83 6.78 -32.41
C TYR A 20 -6.55 8.27 -32.51
N GLN A 21 -5.29 8.61 -32.76
CA GLN A 21 -4.81 9.98 -32.89
C GLN A 21 -4.14 10.13 -34.24
N TYR A 22 -4.52 11.18 -34.97
CA TYR A 22 -3.96 11.51 -36.27
C TYR A 22 -3.53 12.97 -36.26
N ALA A 23 -2.26 13.21 -36.58
CA ALA A 23 -1.70 14.53 -36.83
C ALA A 23 -1.06 14.53 -38.23
N PRO A 24 -1.57 15.32 -39.18
CA PRO A 24 -0.98 15.41 -40.50
C PRO A 24 0.39 16.09 -40.43
N GLY A 25 1.31 15.64 -41.30
CA GLY A 25 2.57 16.33 -41.51
C GLY A 25 2.33 17.58 -42.36
N VAL A 26 2.87 18.72 -41.92
CA VAL A 26 2.76 19.99 -42.62
C VAL A 26 4.17 20.48 -42.91
N ARG A 27 4.45 20.82 -44.17
CA ARG A 27 5.67 21.53 -44.55
C ARG A 27 5.31 22.97 -44.85
N VAL A 28 5.99 23.90 -44.21
CA VAL A 28 5.84 25.33 -44.50
C VAL A 28 6.89 25.70 -45.56
N SER A 29 6.56 26.62 -46.47
CA SER A 29 7.50 27.03 -47.52
C SER A 29 8.82 27.54 -46.93
N ASP A 30 9.94 27.17 -47.56
CA ASP A 30 11.29 27.53 -47.10
C ASP A 30 11.49 29.04 -46.93
N ALA A 31 10.89 29.86 -47.81
CA ALA A 31 10.93 31.31 -47.71
C ALA A 31 10.27 31.86 -46.42
N PHE A 32 9.17 31.24 -45.97
CA PHE A 32 8.47 31.62 -44.74
C PHE A 32 9.20 31.09 -43.50
N ALA A 33 9.73 29.87 -43.56
CA ALA A 33 10.56 29.32 -42.49
C ALA A 33 11.81 30.19 -42.25
N HIS A 34 12.47 30.62 -43.34
CA HIS A 34 13.63 31.51 -43.28
C HIS A 34 13.28 32.93 -42.80
N ALA A 35 12.08 33.43 -43.09
CA ALA A 35 11.62 34.73 -42.60
C ALA A 35 11.34 34.74 -41.08
N ILE A 36 10.90 33.61 -40.50
CA ILE A 36 10.60 33.49 -39.06
C ILE A 36 11.85 33.10 -38.26
N ASP A 37 12.75 32.32 -38.83
CA ASP A 37 14.03 31.96 -38.22
C ASP A 37 15.18 32.04 -39.24
N PRO A 38 15.74 33.25 -39.43
CA PRO A 38 16.83 33.47 -40.38
C PRO A 38 18.12 32.73 -40.00
N GLY A 39 18.28 32.39 -38.72
CA GLY A 39 19.47 31.71 -38.18
C GLY A 39 19.39 30.19 -38.27
N GLY A 40 18.24 29.61 -38.64
CA GLY A 40 18.06 28.16 -38.79
C GLY A 40 18.21 27.37 -37.49
N LEU A 41 18.05 28.02 -36.33
CA LEU A 41 18.28 27.41 -35.02
C LEU A 41 17.08 26.60 -34.52
N SER A 42 15.89 26.82 -35.09
CA SER A 42 14.65 26.15 -34.75
C SER A 42 14.14 25.33 -35.94
N ASN A 43 14.02 24.02 -35.73
CA ASN A 43 13.57 23.05 -36.72
C ASN A 43 12.04 23.11 -36.93
N ARG A 44 11.49 24.30 -37.16
CA ARG A 44 10.04 24.60 -37.24
C ARG A 44 9.48 24.61 -38.65
N SER A 45 10.28 24.21 -39.65
CA SER A 45 9.90 24.20 -41.07
C SER A 45 8.99 23.03 -41.47
N HIS A 46 8.94 21.96 -40.67
CA HIS A 46 7.97 20.88 -40.86
C HIS A 46 7.48 20.28 -39.54
N SER A 47 6.25 19.75 -39.58
CA SER A 47 5.79 18.72 -38.64
C SER A 47 5.81 17.37 -39.33
N ASP A 48 6.29 16.34 -38.64
CA ASP A 48 6.17 14.97 -39.13
C ASP A 48 4.75 14.45 -38.91
N PRO A 49 4.21 13.66 -39.85
CA PRO A 49 2.93 13.00 -39.66
C PRO A 49 3.02 12.04 -38.47
N GLN A 50 1.94 11.95 -37.70
CA GLN A 50 1.78 10.98 -36.61
C GLN A 50 0.42 10.30 -36.76
N GLN A 51 0.41 8.97 -36.65
CA GLN A 51 -0.83 8.20 -36.67
C GLN A 51 -0.72 7.08 -35.64
N THR A 52 -1.28 7.28 -34.45
CA THR A 52 -1.14 6.34 -33.34
C THR A 52 -2.48 5.74 -32.96
N ILE A 53 -2.54 4.41 -32.91
CA ILE A 53 -3.61 3.66 -32.25
C ILE A 53 -3.12 3.19 -30.88
N SER A 54 -3.91 3.34 -29.83
CA SER A 54 -3.64 2.76 -28.52
C SER A 54 -4.76 1.85 -28.07
N PHE A 55 -4.39 0.74 -27.43
CA PHE A 55 -5.32 -0.23 -26.87
C PHE A 55 -4.99 -0.49 -25.40
N GLY A 56 -5.94 -0.28 -24.49
CA GLY A 56 -5.86 -0.73 -23.11
C GLY A 56 -7.08 -1.53 -22.71
N LEU A 57 -7.08 -2.03 -21.48
CA LEU A 57 -8.15 -2.91 -20.99
C LEU A 57 -8.49 -2.63 -19.54
N SER A 58 -9.79 -2.46 -19.24
CA SER A 58 -10.30 -2.50 -17.87
C SER A 58 -11.21 -3.72 -17.70
N GLN A 59 -11.02 -4.46 -16.63
CA GLN A 59 -11.84 -5.61 -16.26
C GLN A 59 -12.33 -5.43 -14.84
N ASN A 60 -13.62 -5.69 -14.62
CA ASN A 60 -14.23 -5.57 -13.31
C ASN A 60 -15.05 -6.82 -12.99
N PHE A 61 -14.74 -7.44 -11.86
CA PHE A 61 -15.43 -8.59 -11.31
C PHE A 61 -16.22 -8.15 -10.08
N GLU A 62 -17.53 -8.11 -10.20
CA GLU A 62 -18.44 -7.69 -9.14
C GLU A 62 -19.29 -8.87 -8.68
N ALA A 63 -19.58 -8.90 -7.38
CA ALA A 63 -20.52 -9.85 -6.82
C ALA A 63 -21.65 -9.15 -6.08
N LYS A 64 -22.85 -9.71 -6.25
CA LYS A 64 -24.04 -9.33 -5.50
C LYS A 64 -24.17 -10.29 -4.30
N LEU A 65 -24.30 -9.76 -3.09
CA LEU A 65 -24.48 -10.56 -1.88
C LEU A 65 -25.95 -11.02 -1.75
N LYS A 66 -26.16 -12.21 -1.18
CA LYS A 66 -27.48 -12.69 -0.74
C LYS A 66 -27.94 -11.86 0.47
N PRO A 67 -29.25 -11.61 0.61
CA PRO A 67 -29.81 -10.99 1.81
C PRO A 67 -29.48 -11.82 3.05
N PRO A 68 -29.24 -11.20 4.21
CA PRO A 68 -29.11 -11.90 5.48
C PRO A 68 -30.38 -12.73 5.81
N PRO A 69 -30.26 -13.88 6.50
CA PRO A 69 -31.43 -14.62 6.98
C PRO A 69 -32.27 -13.75 7.93
N GLY A 70 -33.56 -13.60 7.65
CA GLY A 70 -34.50 -12.79 8.45
C GLY A 70 -34.77 -11.38 7.90
N ASP A 71 -34.09 -10.96 6.82
CA ASP A 71 -34.39 -9.72 6.11
C ASP A 71 -35.41 -9.98 5.00
N THR A 72 -36.69 -9.66 5.26
CA THR A 72 -37.80 -9.78 4.31
C THR A 72 -38.01 -8.52 3.48
N SER A 73 -37.12 -7.53 3.59
CA SER A 73 -37.23 -6.27 2.87
C SER A 73 -36.86 -6.47 1.40
N SER A 74 -37.87 -6.71 0.55
CA SER A 74 -37.73 -6.79 -0.91
C SER A 74 -37.30 -5.46 -1.58
N THR A 75 -37.17 -4.40 -0.79
CA THR A 75 -36.90 -3.02 -1.22
C THR A 75 -35.44 -2.55 -1.07
N GLN A 76 -34.56 -3.30 -0.39
CA GLN A 76 -33.14 -2.92 -0.35
C GLN A 76 -32.39 -3.42 -1.59
N GLU A 77 -31.73 -2.49 -2.30
CA GLU A 77 -30.79 -2.84 -3.36
C GLU A 77 -29.71 -3.76 -2.80
N PRO A 78 -29.50 -4.96 -3.35
CA PRO A 78 -28.61 -5.90 -2.69
C PRO A 78 -27.15 -5.45 -2.86
N ARG A 79 -26.43 -5.50 -1.74
CA ARG A 79 -25.05 -5.00 -1.61
C ARG A 79 -24.15 -5.61 -2.68
N LYS A 80 -23.56 -4.74 -3.51
CA LYS A 80 -22.54 -5.09 -4.50
C LYS A 80 -21.16 -4.92 -3.86
N ILE A 81 -20.27 -5.85 -4.14
CA ILE A 81 -18.86 -5.78 -3.75
C ILE A 81 -17.99 -6.02 -4.98
N ARG A 82 -16.89 -5.29 -5.10
CA ARG A 82 -15.90 -5.55 -6.14
C ARG A 82 -14.93 -6.61 -5.66
N LEU A 83 -15.01 -7.78 -6.28
CA LEU A 83 -14.11 -8.89 -5.96
C LEU A 83 -12.71 -8.59 -6.47
N LEU A 84 -12.62 -8.09 -7.70
CA LEU A 84 -11.37 -7.76 -8.37
C LEU A 84 -11.62 -6.77 -9.49
N SER A 85 -10.80 -5.73 -9.59
CA SER A 85 -10.70 -4.91 -10.79
C SER A 85 -9.26 -4.92 -11.28
N ILE A 86 -9.09 -5.12 -12.58
CA ILE A 86 -7.82 -5.18 -13.28
C ILE A 86 -7.82 -4.06 -14.31
N ASN A 87 -6.90 -3.12 -14.17
CA ASN A 87 -6.68 -2.05 -15.15
C ASN A 87 -5.31 -2.23 -15.80
N THR A 88 -5.32 -2.55 -17.08
CA THR A 88 -4.14 -2.71 -17.94
C THR A 88 -3.93 -1.43 -18.74
N SER A 89 -2.73 -0.86 -18.65
CA SER A 89 -2.35 0.36 -19.37
C SER A 89 -2.42 0.16 -20.89
N GLY A 90 -2.57 1.28 -21.61
CA GLY A 90 -2.61 1.26 -23.07
C GLY A 90 -1.27 0.89 -23.69
N ILE A 91 -1.31 0.09 -24.76
CA ILE A 91 -0.19 -0.17 -25.67
C ILE A 91 -0.46 0.58 -26.96
N GLY A 92 0.48 1.43 -27.37
CA GLY A 92 0.40 2.28 -28.55
C GLY A 92 1.24 1.77 -29.72
N TYR A 93 0.69 1.91 -30.92
CA TYR A 93 1.34 1.64 -32.20
C TYR A 93 1.18 2.85 -33.14
N ASN A 94 2.28 3.40 -33.60
CA ASN A 94 2.35 4.51 -34.55
C ASN A 94 2.70 4.02 -35.96
N PHE A 95 1.76 4.20 -36.87
CA PHE A 95 1.88 3.78 -38.25
C PHE A 95 2.88 4.62 -39.05
N GLU A 96 3.10 5.89 -38.72
CA GLU A 96 4.06 6.75 -39.43
C GLU A 96 5.50 6.39 -39.03
N GLN A 97 5.74 6.11 -37.75
CA GLN A 97 7.02 5.60 -37.26
C GLN A 97 7.36 4.24 -37.90
N ALA A 98 6.37 3.35 -38.06
CA ALA A 98 6.55 2.04 -38.67
C ALA A 98 6.99 2.08 -40.16
N LYS A 99 6.80 3.21 -40.86
CA LYS A 99 7.24 3.37 -42.26
C LYS A 99 8.71 3.75 -42.37
N GLN A 100 9.33 4.23 -41.28
CA GLN A 100 10.71 4.67 -41.28
C GLN A 100 11.65 3.46 -41.28
N ALA A 101 12.77 3.56 -42.00
CA ALA A 101 13.77 2.50 -42.03
C ALA A 101 14.31 2.25 -40.61
N HIS A 102 14.50 0.98 -40.25
CA HIS A 102 14.99 0.53 -38.94
C HIS A 102 14.09 0.82 -37.73
N HIS A 103 12.85 1.28 -37.97
CA HIS A 103 11.89 1.55 -36.91
C HIS A 103 10.71 0.57 -36.92
N THR A 104 10.17 0.31 -35.74
CA THR A 104 8.89 -0.36 -35.55
C THR A 104 7.85 0.65 -35.07
N GLY A 105 6.57 0.38 -35.29
CA GLY A 105 5.51 1.29 -34.82
C GLY A 105 5.28 1.26 -33.30
N TRP A 106 5.86 0.32 -32.55
CA TRP A 106 5.64 0.25 -31.11
C TRP A 106 6.17 1.49 -30.40
N GLN A 107 5.33 2.13 -29.61
CA GLN A 107 5.71 3.31 -28.81
C GLN A 107 5.76 3.02 -27.31
N THR A 108 5.02 2.00 -26.86
CA THR A 108 4.91 1.67 -25.44
C THR A 108 6.02 0.74 -24.99
N GLY A 109 6.93 1.26 -24.16
CA GLY A 109 8.02 0.51 -23.55
C GLY A 109 7.59 -0.40 -22.39
N THR A 110 6.57 0.00 -21.63
CA THR A 110 6.17 -0.69 -20.39
C THR A 110 4.67 -0.95 -20.35
N LEU A 111 4.29 -2.06 -19.71
CA LEU A 111 2.89 -2.46 -19.46
C LEU A 111 2.63 -2.53 -17.97
N SER A 112 1.68 -1.73 -17.50
CA SER A 112 1.26 -1.66 -16.11
C SER A 112 -0.10 -2.31 -15.93
N ASN A 113 -0.22 -3.20 -14.94
CA ASN A 113 -1.46 -3.83 -14.51
C ASN A 113 -1.73 -3.49 -13.05
N THR A 114 -2.87 -2.84 -12.80
CA THR A 114 -3.33 -2.44 -11.47
C THR A 114 -4.48 -3.32 -11.05
N PHE A 115 -4.32 -4.01 -9.93
CA PHE A 115 -5.31 -4.89 -9.33
C PHE A 115 -5.84 -4.26 -8.05
N LEU A 116 -7.16 -4.23 -7.90
CA LEU A 116 -7.84 -3.64 -6.76
C LEU A 116 -8.97 -4.57 -6.29
N SER A 117 -9.28 -4.59 -5.00
CA SER A 117 -10.32 -5.45 -4.42
C SER A 117 -10.92 -4.81 -3.18
N ASP A 118 -12.23 -4.96 -3.00
CA ASP A 118 -12.93 -4.50 -1.80
C ASP A 118 -12.95 -5.56 -0.69
N LEU A 119 -12.44 -6.78 -0.97
CA LEU A 119 -12.37 -7.87 0.00
C LEU A 119 -11.33 -7.62 1.11
N LEU A 120 -10.31 -6.84 0.77
CA LEU A 120 -9.19 -6.50 1.62
C LEU A 120 -9.08 -4.97 1.63
N PRO A 121 -9.30 -4.30 2.79
CA PRO A 121 -9.11 -2.86 2.90
C PRO A 121 -7.74 -2.42 2.41
N GLY A 122 -7.71 -1.39 1.55
CA GLY A 122 -6.47 -0.86 1.00
C GLY A 122 -5.73 -1.82 0.06
N PHE A 123 -6.37 -2.91 -0.42
CA PHE A 123 -5.71 -3.81 -1.36
C PHE A 123 -5.43 -3.13 -2.70
N GLN A 124 -4.15 -3.05 -3.03
CA GLN A 124 -3.66 -2.63 -4.32
C GLN A 124 -2.46 -3.50 -4.70
N LEU A 125 -2.49 -4.08 -5.88
CA LEU A 125 -1.35 -4.79 -6.46
C LEU A 125 -1.04 -4.13 -7.81
N GLN A 126 0.15 -3.58 -7.96
CA GLN A 126 0.65 -2.98 -9.19
C GLN A 126 1.79 -3.82 -9.74
N ILE A 127 1.64 -4.24 -10.99
CA ILE A 127 2.66 -5.01 -11.72
C ILE A 127 3.05 -4.20 -12.94
N THR A 128 4.32 -3.85 -13.09
CA THR A 128 4.85 -3.19 -14.29
C THR A 128 5.89 -4.08 -14.95
N HIS A 129 5.63 -4.41 -16.20
CA HIS A 129 6.56 -5.09 -17.08
C HIS A 129 7.21 -4.10 -18.04
N ASP A 130 8.50 -4.23 -18.25
CA ASP A 130 9.17 -3.70 -19.42
C ASP A 130 8.94 -4.71 -20.57
N LEU A 131 8.44 -4.26 -21.72
CA LEU A 131 8.00 -5.13 -22.80
C LEU A 131 9.13 -5.51 -23.76
N TRP A 132 10.18 -4.69 -23.88
CA TRP A 132 11.15 -4.79 -24.97
C TRP A 132 12.58 -4.92 -24.47
N LYS A 133 13.33 -5.85 -25.06
CA LYS A 133 14.79 -5.89 -24.96
C LYS A 133 15.36 -5.07 -26.10
N GLY A 134 15.85 -3.87 -25.79
CA GLY A 134 16.33 -2.87 -26.77
C GLY A 134 15.49 -1.60 -26.74
N GLN A 135 15.83 -0.61 -27.58
CA GLN A 135 15.07 0.64 -27.64
C GLN A 135 13.71 0.39 -28.30
N VAL A 136 12.61 0.60 -27.56
CA VAL A 136 11.27 0.49 -28.14
C VAL A 136 11.13 1.35 -29.39
N GLY A 137 10.49 0.82 -30.43
CA GLY A 137 10.31 1.53 -31.69
C GLY A 137 11.44 1.34 -32.70
N THR A 138 12.44 0.48 -32.43
CA THR A 138 13.42 0.03 -33.43
C THR A 138 13.16 -1.40 -33.89
N ASP A 139 13.71 -1.79 -35.02
CA ASP A 139 13.71 -3.17 -35.54
C ASP A 139 14.58 -4.13 -34.70
N SER A 140 15.59 -3.60 -34.01
CA SER A 140 16.47 -4.34 -33.10
C SER A 140 15.80 -4.72 -31.78
N ALA A 141 14.69 -4.08 -31.41
CA ALA A 141 13.97 -4.35 -30.18
C ALA A 141 13.23 -5.69 -30.23
N LYS A 142 13.52 -6.58 -29.27
CA LYS A 142 12.86 -7.89 -29.17
C LYS A 142 11.80 -7.87 -28.09
N PHE A 143 10.59 -8.36 -28.39
CA PHE A 143 9.55 -8.52 -27.38
C PHE A 143 9.99 -9.57 -26.35
N SER A 144 10.28 -9.12 -25.14
CA SER A 144 10.76 -9.94 -24.04
C SER A 144 10.29 -9.29 -22.75
N PRO A 145 9.04 -9.57 -22.33
CA PRO A 145 8.46 -9.02 -21.12
C PRO A 145 9.31 -9.37 -19.89
N PHE A 146 9.72 -8.33 -19.17
CA PHE A 146 10.52 -8.42 -17.96
C PHE A 146 9.77 -7.74 -16.82
N LEU A 147 9.56 -8.46 -15.72
CA LEU A 147 8.94 -7.87 -14.52
C LEU A 147 9.91 -6.87 -13.89
N GLN A 148 9.64 -5.58 -14.11
CA GLN A 148 10.47 -4.47 -13.63
C GLN A 148 10.05 -4.03 -12.22
N ASN A 149 8.74 -3.91 -11.98
CA ASN A 149 8.22 -3.47 -10.70
C ASN A 149 7.02 -4.31 -10.26
N LEU A 150 6.99 -4.66 -8.98
CA LEU A 150 5.87 -5.32 -8.33
C LEU A 150 5.68 -4.66 -6.97
N SER A 151 4.50 -4.08 -6.74
CA SER A 151 4.14 -3.55 -5.42
C SER A 151 2.78 -4.08 -5.02
N ALA A 152 2.62 -4.45 -3.77
CA ALA A 152 1.36 -4.94 -3.22
C ALA A 152 1.17 -4.36 -1.83
N SER A 153 0.00 -3.83 -1.54
CA SER A 153 -0.36 -3.37 -0.20
C SER A 153 -1.75 -3.88 0.16
N PHE A 154 -1.98 -4.15 1.43
CA PHE A 154 -3.31 -4.44 1.98
C PHE A 154 -3.30 -4.31 3.49
N THR A 155 -4.49 -4.12 4.06
CA THR A 155 -4.73 -4.09 5.50
C THR A 155 -5.72 -5.18 5.89
N VAL A 156 -5.38 -5.91 6.96
CA VAL A 156 -6.22 -6.93 7.58
C VAL A 156 -6.72 -6.40 8.91
N THR A 157 -8.03 -6.41 9.08
CA THR A 157 -8.73 -6.05 10.32
C THR A 157 -9.59 -7.23 10.78
N PRO A 158 -10.14 -7.24 12.01
CA PRO A 158 -11.11 -8.25 12.42
C PRO A 158 -12.31 -8.35 11.47
N ALA A 159 -12.78 -7.22 10.96
CA ALA A 159 -13.88 -7.18 10.00
C ALA A 159 -13.50 -7.87 8.67
N THR A 160 -12.26 -7.71 8.21
CA THR A 160 -11.71 -8.42 7.04
C THR A 160 -11.76 -9.93 7.24
N LEU A 161 -11.24 -10.42 8.38
CA LEU A 161 -11.21 -11.85 8.70
C LEU A 161 -12.63 -12.43 8.83
N GLN A 162 -13.53 -11.72 9.50
CA GLN A 162 -14.94 -12.11 9.62
C GLN A 162 -15.65 -12.10 8.26
N GLY A 163 -15.37 -11.11 7.42
CA GLY A 163 -15.95 -10.97 6.08
C GLY A 163 -15.52 -12.11 5.16
N LEU A 164 -14.21 -12.40 5.09
CA LEU A 164 -13.67 -13.53 4.33
C LEU A 164 -14.15 -14.87 4.88
N GLY A 165 -14.20 -15.02 6.21
CA GLY A 165 -14.75 -16.22 6.84
C GLY A 165 -16.20 -16.47 6.42
N ARG A 166 -17.06 -15.43 6.47
CA ARG A 166 -18.44 -15.51 5.98
C ARG A 166 -18.51 -15.84 4.49
N LEU A 167 -17.61 -15.27 3.67
CA LEU A 167 -17.53 -15.57 2.24
C LEU A 167 -17.23 -17.04 1.96
N LEU A 168 -16.34 -17.64 2.76
CA LEU A 168 -15.97 -19.05 2.70
C LEU A 168 -16.96 -19.98 3.43
N GLY A 169 -18.09 -19.45 3.93
CA GLY A 169 -19.14 -20.24 4.57
C GLY A 169 -18.93 -20.50 6.07
N LEU A 170 -17.94 -19.87 6.71
CA LEU A 170 -17.75 -19.95 8.16
C LEU A 170 -18.82 -19.12 8.88
N ARG A 171 -19.61 -19.78 9.73
CA ARG A 171 -20.60 -19.11 10.60
C ARG A 171 -19.92 -18.69 11.91
N PRO A 172 -20.15 -17.46 12.41
CA PRO A 172 -19.67 -17.08 13.74
C PRO A 172 -20.29 -18.02 14.77
N LYS A 173 -19.44 -18.72 15.55
CA LYS A 173 -19.90 -19.38 16.77
C LYS A 173 -20.09 -18.27 17.82
N PRO A 174 -21.23 -18.17 18.51
CA PRO A 174 -21.40 -17.21 19.59
C PRO A 174 -20.27 -17.40 20.60
N ALA A 175 -19.47 -16.34 20.81
CA ALA A 175 -18.50 -16.36 21.90
C ALA A 175 -19.29 -16.35 23.22
N PRO A 176 -18.95 -17.21 24.19
CA PRO A 176 -19.48 -17.09 25.54
C PRO A 176 -19.28 -15.65 26.03
N PRO A 177 -20.24 -15.08 26.78
CA PRO A 177 -20.07 -13.77 27.39
C PRO A 177 -18.72 -13.74 28.13
N PRO A 178 -17.92 -12.67 27.98
CA PRO A 178 -16.70 -12.54 28.77
C PRO A 178 -17.08 -12.67 30.25
N ALA A 179 -16.27 -13.41 31.02
CA ALA A 179 -16.48 -13.55 32.44
C ALA A 179 -16.61 -12.15 33.08
N PRO A 180 -17.56 -11.93 33.99
CA PRO A 180 -17.74 -10.64 34.64
C PRO A 180 -16.42 -10.17 35.26
N ASP A 181 -16.08 -8.92 34.95
CA ASP A 181 -14.82 -8.31 35.35
C ASP A 181 -14.80 -8.09 36.87
N THR A 182 -14.24 -9.04 37.61
CA THR A 182 -14.09 -8.96 39.07
C THR A 182 -13.13 -7.86 39.52
N THR A 183 -12.36 -7.23 38.61
CA THR A 183 -11.52 -6.07 38.96
C THR A 183 -12.30 -4.76 39.11
N SER A 184 -13.62 -4.79 38.92
CA SER A 184 -14.52 -3.64 39.15
C SER A 184 -15.34 -3.71 40.44
N GLY A 185 -15.21 -4.79 41.24
CA GLY A 185 -16.01 -5.04 42.44
C GLY A 185 -15.53 -4.44 43.76
N ALA A 186 -14.42 -3.68 43.78
CA ALA A 186 -14.03 -2.93 44.98
C ALA A 186 -14.80 -1.59 45.02
N GLN A 187 -15.97 -1.61 45.64
CA GLN A 187 -16.75 -0.41 45.95
C GLN A 187 -15.94 0.47 46.94
N PRO A 188 -15.99 1.81 46.80
CA PRO A 188 -14.97 2.71 47.34
C PRO A 188 -15.20 3.03 48.83
N ALA A 189 -14.16 2.84 49.65
CA ALA A 189 -14.06 3.53 50.93
C ALA A 189 -13.42 4.90 50.69
N GLY A 190 -14.17 5.97 50.97
CA GLY A 190 -13.64 7.34 51.03
C GLY A 190 -13.61 8.06 49.69
N ARG A 191 -14.59 8.95 49.48
CA ARG A 191 -14.50 10.02 48.49
C ARG A 191 -13.51 11.06 49.03
N SER A 192 -12.29 11.10 48.51
CA SER A 192 -11.42 12.27 48.62
C SER A 192 -11.57 13.11 47.34
N ASP A 193 -12.06 14.33 47.50
CA ASP A 193 -12.33 15.30 46.42
C ASP A 193 -11.06 15.97 45.88
N ASP A 194 -9.96 15.24 45.66
CA ASP A 194 -8.64 15.84 45.37
C ASP A 194 -8.09 15.60 43.97
N PHE A 195 -8.92 15.19 43.01
CA PHE A 195 -8.48 14.97 41.63
C PHE A 195 -9.06 16.04 40.69
N ARG A 196 -8.27 17.09 40.47
CA ARG A 196 -8.48 18.03 39.36
C ARG A 196 -8.58 17.24 38.05
N ARG A 197 -9.71 17.36 37.36
CA ARG A 197 -9.90 16.87 35.98
C ARG A 197 -8.78 17.46 35.10
N TYR A 198 -7.83 16.63 34.68
CA TYR A 198 -6.92 17.00 33.61
C TYR A 198 -7.46 16.54 32.26
N GLN A 199 -7.59 17.50 31.36
CA GLN A 199 -8.11 17.40 30.01
C GLN A 199 -7.07 16.69 29.12
N GLY A 200 -7.48 15.62 28.44
CA GLY A 200 -6.62 14.69 27.69
C GLY A 200 -5.96 15.28 26.45
N GLY A 201 -4.86 16.02 26.64
CA GLY A 201 -4.15 16.73 25.58
C GLY A 201 -2.62 16.65 25.58
N THR A 202 -1.97 15.88 26.45
CA THR A 202 -0.50 15.79 26.46
C THR A 202 0.00 14.78 25.42
N ARG A 203 0.64 15.28 24.36
CA ARG A 203 1.48 14.48 23.45
C ARG A 203 2.59 13.81 24.28
N SER A 204 2.85 12.53 24.01
CA SER A 204 4.01 11.81 24.56
C SER A 204 5.29 12.48 24.05
N PRO A 205 6.17 13.02 24.91
CA PRO A 205 7.45 13.60 24.49
C PRO A 205 8.49 12.55 24.08
N TYR A 206 8.21 11.26 24.32
CA TYR A 206 9.22 10.19 24.30
C TYR A 206 8.82 9.00 23.42
N GLY A 207 8.30 9.28 22.21
CA GLY A 207 8.46 8.34 21.11
C GLY A 207 9.93 8.35 20.65
N PRO A 208 10.47 7.25 20.11
CA PRO A 208 11.87 7.22 19.68
C PRO A 208 12.15 8.36 18.68
N GLY A 209 12.97 9.31 19.11
CA GLY A 209 13.49 10.40 18.28
C GLY A 209 14.56 9.87 17.34
N GLY A 210 14.17 9.05 16.37
CA GLY A 210 15.00 8.73 15.21
C GLY A 210 15.00 9.91 14.24
N PRO A 211 16.14 10.24 13.61
CA PRO A 211 16.18 11.32 12.63
C PRO A 211 15.33 10.92 11.41
N GLY A 212 14.15 11.53 11.25
CA GLY A 212 13.44 11.53 9.96
C GLY A 212 11.98 11.08 9.90
N MET A 213 11.22 10.94 10.99
CA MET A 213 9.77 10.62 10.91
C MET A 213 8.91 11.56 11.74
N GLY A 214 8.83 12.82 11.29
CA GLY A 214 7.82 13.78 11.74
C GLY A 214 6.51 13.61 10.96
N LEU A 215 5.70 12.62 11.32
CA LEU A 215 4.26 12.60 10.98
C LEU A 215 3.49 12.48 12.28
N GLY A 216 2.83 13.57 12.65
CA GLY A 216 2.12 13.71 13.92
C GLY A 216 1.01 12.68 14.07
N VAL A 217 1.13 11.82 15.08
CA VAL A 217 -0.01 11.13 15.68
C VAL A 217 -0.41 11.93 16.90
N GLY A 218 -1.23 12.95 16.68
CA GLY A 218 -1.98 13.61 17.74
C GLY A 218 -3.21 12.78 18.09
N GLY A 219 -3.48 12.66 19.39
CA GLY A 219 -4.85 12.67 19.90
C GLY A 219 -5.59 11.33 19.97
N VAL A 220 -5.80 10.88 21.22
CA VAL A 220 -7.09 10.43 21.76
C VAL A 220 -7.92 9.47 20.90
N GLY A 221 -7.87 8.19 21.29
CA GLY A 221 -8.77 7.17 20.78
C GLY A 221 -8.00 5.97 20.25
N GLY A 222 -7.34 5.24 21.14
CA GLY A 222 -6.87 3.89 20.83
C GLY A 222 -8.07 3.04 20.44
N GLY A 223 -8.37 3.02 19.15
CA GLY A 223 -9.36 2.13 18.56
C GLY A 223 -9.01 0.73 19.04
N ARG A 224 -9.90 0.14 19.84
CA ARG A 224 -9.80 -1.25 20.29
C ARG A 224 -9.84 -2.12 19.04
N GLY A 225 -8.69 -2.39 18.45
CA GLY A 225 -8.68 -3.00 17.13
C GLY A 225 -7.35 -3.63 16.81
N PHE A 226 -7.42 -4.84 16.28
CA PHE A 226 -6.33 -5.45 15.53
C PHE A 226 -6.27 -4.78 14.15
N THR A 227 -5.09 -4.40 13.69
CA THR A 227 -4.85 -3.89 12.34
C THR A 227 -3.47 -4.33 11.91
N LEU A 228 -3.42 -5.12 10.83
CA LEU A 228 -2.20 -5.57 10.21
C LEU A 228 -2.11 -4.95 8.82
N SER A 229 -1.17 -4.04 8.61
CA SER A 229 -0.86 -3.49 7.29
C SER A 229 0.39 -4.16 6.74
N VAL A 230 0.29 -4.65 5.52
CA VAL A 230 1.40 -5.28 4.79
C VAL A 230 1.63 -4.50 3.52
N ALA A 231 2.88 -4.16 3.24
CA ALA A 231 3.30 -3.62 1.96
C ALA A 231 4.54 -4.38 1.47
N PHE A 232 4.48 -4.80 0.21
CA PHE A 232 5.53 -5.48 -0.51
C PHE A 232 5.95 -4.60 -1.68
N SER A 233 7.25 -4.49 -1.93
CA SER A 233 7.80 -3.83 -3.10
C SER A 233 8.99 -4.60 -3.64
N SER A 234 9.06 -4.73 -4.97
CA SER A 234 10.11 -5.43 -5.68
C SER A 234 10.44 -4.65 -6.95
N THR A 235 11.65 -4.10 -7.01
CA THR A 235 12.18 -3.33 -8.13
C THR A 235 13.36 -4.07 -8.73
N ARG A 236 13.30 -4.35 -10.03
CA ARG A 236 14.37 -5.03 -10.78
C ARG A 236 14.73 -4.17 -11.99
N SER A 237 16.01 -4.02 -12.26
CA SER A 237 16.48 -3.46 -13.53
C SER A 237 16.71 -4.58 -14.54
N ARG A 238 16.49 -4.28 -15.81
CA ARG A 238 16.86 -5.18 -16.90
C ARG A 238 18.37 -5.05 -17.11
N THR A 239 19.13 -6.00 -16.56
CA THR A 239 20.58 -5.94 -16.40
C THR A 239 21.39 -6.06 -17.70
N ASP A 240 20.73 -6.27 -18.85
CA ASP A 240 21.36 -6.57 -20.15
C ASP A 240 21.54 -5.35 -21.06
N THR A 241 21.52 -4.13 -20.51
CA THR A 241 21.66 -2.88 -21.30
C THR A 241 23.01 -2.20 -21.16
N THR A 242 23.76 -2.46 -20.09
CA THR A 242 25.16 -1.98 -19.93
C THR A 242 25.98 -2.99 -19.11
N PRO A 243 27.27 -3.23 -19.45
CA PRO A 243 28.15 -4.16 -18.72
C PRO A 243 28.23 -3.90 -17.20
N GLN A 244 28.05 -2.65 -16.78
CA GLN A 244 28.06 -2.21 -15.38
C GLN A 244 26.81 -2.64 -14.61
N GLN A 245 25.70 -2.93 -15.30
CA GLN A 245 24.42 -3.29 -14.69
C GLN A 245 24.15 -4.80 -14.71
N LEU A 246 25.01 -5.61 -15.34
CA LEU A 246 24.78 -7.03 -15.61
C LEU A 246 24.53 -7.90 -14.35
N HIS A 247 24.85 -7.41 -13.16
CA HIS A 247 24.74 -8.15 -11.90
C HIS A 247 24.15 -7.34 -10.74
N VAL A 248 23.48 -6.21 -10.98
CA VAL A 248 22.86 -5.45 -9.89
C VAL A 248 21.58 -6.18 -9.45
N PRO A 249 21.54 -6.75 -8.23
CA PRO A 249 20.33 -7.41 -7.74
C PRO A 249 19.22 -6.39 -7.58
N GLY A 250 18.00 -6.78 -7.96
CA GLY A 250 16.82 -5.98 -7.65
C GLY A 250 16.61 -5.88 -6.14
N ARG A 251 15.98 -4.80 -5.70
CA ARG A 251 15.56 -4.64 -4.30
C ARG A 251 14.19 -5.25 -4.09
N GLN A 252 14.05 -6.03 -3.02
CA GLN A 252 12.78 -6.66 -2.65
C GLN A 252 12.59 -6.50 -1.15
N THR A 253 11.54 -5.80 -0.75
CA THR A 253 11.27 -5.53 0.66
C THR A 253 9.81 -5.79 0.99
N THR A 254 9.58 -6.35 2.18
CA THR A 254 8.26 -6.41 2.81
C THR A 254 8.30 -5.61 4.10
N THR A 255 7.40 -4.66 4.24
CA THR A 255 7.12 -4.00 5.51
C THR A 255 5.82 -4.52 6.08
N MET A 256 5.81 -4.77 7.38
CA MET A 256 4.64 -5.18 8.12
C MET A 256 4.48 -4.27 9.33
N ASN A 257 3.26 -3.79 9.54
CA ASN A 257 2.88 -3.02 10.71
C ASN A 257 1.65 -3.67 11.34
N LEU A 258 1.80 -4.15 12.57
CA LEU A 258 0.76 -4.76 13.37
C LEU A 258 0.47 -3.86 14.57
N SER A 259 -0.77 -3.41 14.69
CA SER A 259 -1.28 -2.68 15.86
C SER A 259 -2.43 -3.45 16.48
N PHE A 260 -2.41 -3.65 17.80
CA PHE A 260 -3.47 -4.37 18.50
C PHE A 260 -3.53 -4.02 19.99
N SER A 261 -4.64 -4.37 20.63
CA SER A 261 -4.84 -4.25 22.09
C SER A 261 -5.10 -5.64 22.68
N PRO A 262 -4.08 -6.30 23.27
CA PRO A 262 -4.24 -7.65 23.83
C PRO A 262 -5.38 -7.75 24.85
N THR A 263 -5.46 -6.79 25.77
CA THR A 263 -6.52 -6.67 26.78
C THR A 263 -6.87 -5.20 27.01
N ARG A 264 -7.85 -4.92 27.88
CA ARG A 264 -8.21 -3.56 28.28
C ARG A 264 -6.97 -2.84 28.82
N ASN A 265 -6.80 -1.58 28.42
CA ASN A 265 -5.69 -0.71 28.82
C ASN A 265 -4.31 -1.12 28.29
N TRP A 266 -4.22 -2.06 27.35
CA TRP A 266 -3.00 -2.36 26.62
C TRP A 266 -3.06 -1.86 25.18
N SER A 267 -1.93 -1.36 24.69
CA SER A 267 -1.69 -1.13 23.27
C SER A 267 -0.32 -1.67 22.89
N ALA A 268 -0.28 -2.39 21.78
CA ALA A 268 0.92 -2.98 21.21
C ALA A 268 1.03 -2.56 19.75
N THR A 269 2.23 -2.15 19.35
CA THR A 269 2.57 -1.87 17.96
C THR A 269 3.86 -2.58 17.61
N TRP A 270 3.83 -3.36 16.54
CA TRP A 270 4.98 -4.08 16.01
C TRP A 270 5.18 -3.67 14.56
N TYR A 271 6.38 -3.20 14.24
CA TYR A 271 6.81 -2.90 12.89
C TYR A 271 8.04 -3.73 12.55
N THR A 272 8.06 -4.24 11.32
CA THR A 272 9.21 -4.98 10.80
C THR A 272 9.36 -4.72 9.31
N SER A 273 10.60 -4.60 8.86
CA SER A 273 10.98 -4.55 7.45
C SER A 273 11.92 -5.68 7.14
N TYR A 274 11.61 -6.49 6.14
CA TYR A 274 12.45 -7.59 5.66
C TYR A 274 12.95 -7.30 4.26
N ASP A 275 14.25 -7.42 4.04
CA ASP A 275 14.88 -7.33 2.73
C ASP A 275 15.21 -8.74 2.23
N PHE A 276 14.60 -9.14 1.12
CA PHE A 276 14.80 -10.48 0.54
C PHE A 276 16.14 -10.62 -0.19
N ALA A 277 16.77 -9.52 -0.60
CA ALA A 277 18.07 -9.57 -1.27
C ALA A 277 19.17 -9.95 -0.28
N THR A 278 19.17 -9.35 0.92
CA THR A 278 20.12 -9.69 2.00
C THR A 278 19.63 -10.81 2.90
N ARG A 279 18.35 -11.21 2.78
CA ARG A 279 17.66 -12.17 3.65
C ARG A 279 17.67 -11.77 5.12
N GLN A 280 17.73 -10.48 5.39
CA GLN A 280 17.82 -9.92 6.73
C GLN A 280 16.64 -9.00 7.00
N PHE A 281 16.33 -8.86 8.28
CA PHE A 281 15.42 -7.81 8.71
C PHE A 281 16.18 -6.49 8.80
N ALA A 282 15.69 -5.49 8.07
CA ALA A 282 16.29 -4.16 8.01
C ALA A 282 15.94 -3.32 9.24
N ASP A 283 14.73 -3.49 9.77
CA ASP A 283 14.26 -2.79 10.96
C ASP A 283 13.26 -3.66 11.70
N HIS A 284 13.34 -3.63 13.03
CA HIS A 284 12.37 -4.22 13.93
C HIS A 284 12.09 -3.26 15.07
N SER A 285 10.83 -2.87 15.25
CA SER A 285 10.40 -2.12 16.42
C SER A 285 9.18 -2.72 17.06
N LEU A 286 9.17 -2.76 18.38
CA LEU A 286 8.07 -3.27 19.18
C LEU A 286 7.83 -2.30 20.35
N THR A 287 6.62 -1.76 20.42
CA THR A 287 6.19 -0.91 21.53
C THR A 287 5.00 -1.53 22.22
N PHE A 288 5.11 -1.69 23.54
CA PHE A 288 4.01 -2.06 24.41
C PHE A 288 3.74 -0.94 25.40
N GLN A 289 2.48 -0.58 25.56
CA GLN A 289 2.06 0.36 26.59
C GLN A 289 0.90 -0.24 27.38
N ARG A 290 1.01 -0.16 28.71
CA ARG A 290 -0.03 -0.56 29.65
C ARG A 290 -0.42 0.63 30.51
N ASN A 291 -1.72 0.93 30.54
CA ASN A 291 -2.30 1.89 31.47
C ASN A 291 -2.79 1.16 32.73
N LEU A 292 -2.22 1.54 33.87
CA LEU A 292 -2.45 0.99 35.21
C LEU A 292 -3.16 2.03 36.09
N ARG A 293 -4.12 2.77 35.52
CA ARG A 293 -4.83 3.91 36.12
C ARG A 293 -3.90 5.09 36.40
N ARG A 294 -3.29 5.11 37.59
CA ARG A 294 -2.36 6.18 38.04
C ARG A 294 -0.96 5.98 37.50
N TRP A 295 -0.65 4.78 37.00
CA TRP A 295 0.66 4.44 36.46
C TRP A 295 0.57 4.15 34.97
N ARG A 296 1.63 4.48 34.24
CA ARG A 296 1.81 4.09 32.84
C ARG A 296 3.15 3.38 32.72
N ALA A 297 3.11 2.17 32.19
CA ALA A 297 4.31 1.44 31.80
C ALA A 297 4.41 1.45 30.27
N ALA A 298 5.58 1.79 29.75
CA ALA A 298 5.91 1.76 28.34
C ALA A 298 7.20 0.95 28.15
N PHE A 299 7.17 0.04 27.19
CA PHE A 299 8.31 -0.71 26.73
C PHE A 299 8.47 -0.44 25.24
N SER A 300 9.69 -0.10 24.83
CA SER A 300 10.06 0.05 23.42
C SER A 300 11.31 -0.77 23.16
N PHE A 301 11.29 -1.54 22.09
CA PHE A 301 12.44 -2.28 21.57
C PHE A 301 12.65 -1.86 20.12
N HIS A 302 13.91 -1.61 19.75
CA HIS A 302 14.31 -1.31 18.38
C HIS A 302 15.57 -2.10 18.03
N LYS A 303 15.62 -2.64 16.81
CA LYS A 303 16.80 -3.32 16.27
C LYS A 303 16.98 -2.95 14.81
N THR A 304 18.20 -2.55 14.44
CA THR A 304 18.58 -2.19 13.07
C THR A 304 19.15 -3.39 12.30
N ALA A 305 19.25 -3.22 10.98
CA ALA A 305 19.89 -4.18 10.07
C ALA A 305 21.32 -4.55 10.49
N THR A 306 22.08 -3.61 11.04
CA THR A 306 23.47 -3.79 11.49
C THR A 306 23.57 -4.64 12.76
N GLY A 307 22.45 -4.99 13.39
CA GLY A 307 22.42 -5.79 14.60
C GLY A 307 22.42 -4.98 15.90
N SER A 308 22.69 -3.67 15.85
CA SER A 308 22.51 -2.77 16.99
C SER A 308 21.06 -2.79 17.44
N PHE A 309 20.86 -2.81 18.76
CA PHE A 309 19.53 -2.79 19.35
C PHE A 309 19.49 -1.90 20.57
N SER A 310 18.31 -1.35 20.82
CA SER A 310 17.98 -0.60 22.03
C SER A 310 16.69 -1.13 22.61
N PHE A 311 16.59 -1.06 23.93
CA PHE A 311 15.29 -1.13 24.56
C PHE A 311 15.20 -0.15 25.71
N THR A 312 14.01 0.41 25.85
CA THR A 312 13.68 1.35 26.92
C THR A 312 12.47 0.85 27.65
N PHE A 313 12.57 0.80 28.97
CA PHE A 313 11.45 0.55 29.86
C PHE A 313 11.24 1.77 30.74
N ASN A 314 10.06 2.38 30.63
CA ASN A 314 9.67 3.56 31.38
C ASN A 314 8.41 3.27 32.19
N ILE A 315 8.47 3.60 33.48
CA ILE A 315 7.29 3.67 34.34
C ILE A 315 7.14 5.11 34.82
N THR A 316 5.96 5.68 34.59
CA THR A 316 5.61 7.04 35.02
C THR A 316 4.35 7.04 35.86
N LEU A 317 4.36 7.80 36.95
CA LEU A 317 3.15 8.14 37.68
C LEU A 317 2.44 9.27 36.91
N THR A 318 1.21 9.01 36.49
CA THR A 318 0.41 9.94 35.69
C THR A 318 -0.02 11.17 36.50
N ASP A 319 -0.09 11.02 37.83
CA ASP A 319 -0.51 12.07 38.76
C ASP A 319 0.66 12.93 39.28
N GLN A 320 1.90 12.45 39.15
CA GLN A 320 3.11 13.19 39.49
C GLN A 320 4.21 12.79 38.48
N PRO A 321 4.25 13.44 37.30
CA PRO A 321 5.14 13.06 36.21
C PRO A 321 6.63 13.20 36.55
N ASP A 322 6.95 13.88 37.66
CA ASP A 322 8.30 14.09 38.17
C ASP A 322 8.95 12.81 38.74
N ILE A 323 8.15 11.81 39.14
CA ILE A 323 8.66 10.51 39.61
C ILE A 323 8.69 9.54 38.42
N LYS A 324 9.90 9.31 37.90
CA LYS A 324 10.18 8.44 36.75
C LYS A 324 11.21 7.37 37.09
N PHE A 325 10.99 6.15 36.61
CA PHE A 325 12.02 5.11 36.59
C PHE A 325 12.30 4.76 35.13
N ASP A 326 13.47 5.20 34.67
CA ASP A 326 13.95 5.02 33.30
C ASP A 326 15.04 3.94 33.31
N TYR A 327 14.86 2.89 32.51
CA TYR A 327 15.90 1.92 32.22
C TYR A 327 16.12 1.86 30.70
N ASP A 328 17.33 2.20 30.27
CA ASP A 328 17.75 2.22 28.87
C ASP A 328 19.01 1.37 28.71
N GLN A 329 19.01 0.45 27.74
CA GLN A 329 20.20 -0.29 27.32
C GLN A 329 20.34 -0.25 25.81
N ASN A 330 21.53 0.17 25.37
CA ASN A 330 21.90 0.28 23.96
C ASN A 330 23.11 -0.61 23.68
N THR A 331 23.00 -1.47 22.68
CA THR A 331 24.14 -2.26 22.19
C THR A 331 24.52 -1.77 20.80
N TYR A 332 25.79 -1.38 20.65
CA TYR A 332 26.37 -0.99 19.38
C TYR A 332 27.23 -2.13 18.85
N VAL A 333 26.89 -2.65 17.68
CA VAL A 333 27.76 -3.56 16.94
C VAL A 333 28.50 -2.73 15.90
N GLN A 334 29.84 -2.69 16.01
CA GLN A 334 30.74 -2.02 15.06
C GLN A 334 30.77 -2.77 13.72
#